data_AF-A0A4P9WQD8-F1
#
_entry.id   AF-A0A4P9WQD8-F1
#
_cell.length_a   1.000
_cell.length_b   1.000
_cell.length_c   1.000
_cell.angle_alpha   90.00
_cell.angle_beta   90.00
_cell.angle_gamma   90.00
#
_symmetry.space_group_name_H-M   'P 1'
#
loop_
_entity.id
_entity.type
_entity.pdbx_description
1 polymer ?
#
loop_
_entity_poly.entity_id
_entity_poly.type
_entity_poly.pdbx_seq_one_letter_code
_entity_poly.pdbx_strand_id
1 'polypeptide(L)'
;MAQLEQDVDVAVVDEIQMLANDQRGWAWSAAILGLPAKTLHLCGEATAVPLIRRMLRDTGDTIEVREYERLTSLAIEPILPHLSHLQRGDAVIAFSRRRIFELKSQIENATALRCAVVYGSLPPETRSLQAQHFNDTGHPIDVLVASDAVGMGLNL
;
A
#
# COMPACT_ATOMS: atom_id res chain seq x y z
N MET A 1 5.68 12.65 13.13
CA MET A 1 4.91 13.80 12.60
C MET A 1 5.92 14.76 11.99
N ALA A 2 5.62 15.41 10.87
CA ALA A 2 6.56 16.30 10.18
C ALA A 2 7.02 17.44 11.11
N GLN A 3 8.32 17.73 11.13
CA GLN A 3 8.88 18.86 11.87
C GLN A 3 8.71 20.12 11.01
N LEU A 4 7.75 20.96 11.35
CA LEU A 4 7.40 22.16 10.57
C LEU A 4 8.27 23.37 10.92
N GLU A 5 9.13 23.24 11.92
CA GLU A 5 9.97 24.33 12.47
C GLU A 5 11.43 24.21 12.05
N GLN A 6 11.77 23.14 11.32
CA GLN A 6 13.14 22.84 10.91
C GLN A 6 13.25 22.98 9.40
N ASP A 7 14.02 23.98 8.96
CA ASP A 7 14.37 24.15 7.55
C ASP A 7 15.09 22.90 7.02
N VAL A 8 14.66 22.42 5.86
CA VAL A 8 15.27 21.28 5.17
C VAL A 8 15.49 21.60 3.69
N ASP A 9 16.53 21.03 3.09
CA ASP A 9 16.74 21.18 1.64
C ASP A 9 15.67 20.44 0.85
N VAL A 10 15.31 19.22 1.30
CA VAL A 10 14.37 18.35 0.62
C VAL A 10 13.43 17.69 1.62
N ALA A 11 12.14 17.64 1.28
CA ALA A 11 11.15 16.83 1.97
C ALA A 11 10.38 15.96 0.96
N VAL A 12 9.92 14.79 1.43
CA VAL A 12 9.11 13.85 0.64
C VAL A 12 7.82 13.59 1.40
N VAL A 13 6.69 13.79 0.74
CA VAL A 13 5.36 13.39 1.22
C VAL A 13 4.85 12.31 0.31
N ASP A 14 4.67 11.12 0.86
CA ASP A 14 4.18 9.97 0.13
C ASP A 14 2.66 9.85 0.23
N GLU A 15 2.07 9.09 -0.69
CA GLU A 15 0.66 8.75 -0.74
C GLU A 15 -0.26 9.99 -0.73
N ILE A 16 0.05 10.99 -1.55
CA ILE A 16 -0.62 12.31 -1.47
C ILE A 16 -2.13 12.29 -1.72
N GLN A 17 -2.69 11.23 -2.31
CA GLN A 17 -4.14 11.05 -2.46
C GLN A 17 -4.85 10.90 -1.10
N MET A 18 -4.10 10.56 -0.04
CA MET A 18 -4.58 10.56 1.34
C MET A 18 -5.02 11.95 1.81
N LEU A 19 -4.68 13.03 1.09
CA LEU A 19 -5.24 14.37 1.27
C LEU A 19 -6.78 14.37 1.24
N ALA A 20 -7.39 13.48 0.45
CA ALA A 20 -8.84 13.33 0.36
C ALA A 20 -9.45 12.49 1.50
N ASN A 21 -8.67 12.02 2.46
CA ASN A 21 -9.17 11.23 3.59
C ASN A 21 -9.85 12.14 4.64
N ASP A 22 -11.11 11.89 4.96
CA ASP A 22 -11.90 12.73 5.88
C ASP A 22 -11.31 12.86 7.31
N GLN A 23 -10.60 11.83 7.78
CA GLN A 23 -10.09 11.80 9.16
C GLN A 23 -8.62 12.20 9.26
N ARG A 24 -7.82 11.87 8.23
CA ARG A 24 -6.36 11.98 8.26
C ARG A 24 -5.81 12.97 7.24
N GLY A 25 -6.61 13.43 6.28
CA GLY A 25 -6.16 14.30 5.18
C GLY A 25 -5.56 15.61 5.65
N TRP A 26 -6.00 16.12 6.81
CA TRP A 26 -5.43 17.32 7.43
C TRP A 26 -3.91 17.23 7.65
N ALA A 27 -3.37 16.03 7.92
CA ALA A 27 -1.94 15.84 8.12
C ALA A 27 -1.15 16.07 6.81
N TRP A 28 -1.72 15.66 5.67
CA TRP A 28 -1.15 15.93 4.34
C TRP A 28 -1.28 17.41 3.98
N SER A 29 -2.43 18.04 4.25
CA SER A 29 -2.57 19.49 4.05
C SER A 29 -1.54 20.30 4.84
N ALA A 30 -1.35 19.94 6.12
CA ALA A 30 -0.37 20.58 7.00
C ALA A 30 1.07 20.36 6.52
N ALA A 31 1.40 19.15 6.06
CA ALA A 31 2.74 18.87 5.52
C ALA A 31 2.99 19.66 4.23
N ILE A 32 2.05 19.66 3.29
CA ILE A 32 2.24 20.29 1.97
C ILE A 32 2.36 21.82 2.09
N LEU A 33 1.57 22.45 2.96
CA LEU A 33 1.57 23.91 3.13
C LEU A 33 2.58 24.40 4.18
N GLY A 34 3.00 23.53 5.10
CA GLY A 34 3.74 23.93 6.29
C GLY A 34 5.18 23.43 6.36
N LEU A 35 5.62 22.50 5.50
CA LEU A 35 7.00 22.04 5.50
C LEU A 35 7.93 23.13 4.94
N PRO A 36 8.90 23.62 5.72
CA PRO A 36 9.87 24.61 5.24
C PRO A 36 10.98 23.94 4.41
N ALA A 37 10.61 23.39 3.27
CA ALA A 37 11.51 22.68 2.36
C ALA A 37 11.82 23.51 1.11
N LYS A 38 13.10 23.59 0.69
CA LYS A 38 13.45 24.21 -0.61
C LYS A 38 12.88 23.43 -1.79
N THR A 39 12.76 22.11 -1.65
CA THR A 39 12.11 21.23 -2.63
C THR A 39 11.24 20.20 -1.91
N LEU A 40 9.95 20.19 -2.26
CA LEU A 40 8.98 19.25 -1.74
C LEU A 40 8.58 18.25 -2.83
N HIS A 41 8.96 16.98 -2.66
CA HIS A 41 8.52 15.90 -3.52
C HIS A 41 7.20 15.30 -3.02
N LEU A 42 6.24 15.23 -3.92
CA LEU A 42 4.92 14.66 -3.69
C LEU A 42 4.79 13.37 -4.49
N CYS A 43 4.59 12.25 -3.81
CA CYS A 43 4.46 10.92 -4.42
C CYS A 43 3.04 10.38 -4.21
N GLY A 44 2.39 9.87 -5.25
CA GLY A 44 1.04 9.32 -5.19
C GLY A 44 0.36 9.26 -6.55
N GLU A 45 -0.95 9.03 -6.58
CA GLU A 45 -1.71 8.88 -7.83
C GLU A 45 -2.01 10.20 -8.55
N ALA A 46 -2.13 10.11 -9.88
CA ALA A 46 -2.35 11.27 -10.77
C ALA A 46 -3.67 12.03 -10.51
N THR A 47 -4.66 11.37 -9.93
CA THR A 47 -5.98 11.94 -9.56
C THR A 47 -5.86 13.12 -8.59
N ALA A 48 -4.80 13.19 -7.80
CA ALA A 48 -4.58 14.25 -6.83
C ALA A 48 -3.93 15.51 -7.43
N VAL A 49 -3.31 15.42 -8.62
CA VAL A 49 -2.61 16.54 -9.27
C VAL A 49 -3.51 17.79 -9.43
N PRO A 50 -4.78 17.69 -9.88
CA PRO A 50 -5.65 18.87 -9.98
C PRO A 50 -5.90 19.55 -8.64
N LEU A 51 -6.04 18.77 -7.56
CA LEU A 51 -6.25 19.29 -6.21
C LEU A 51 -4.99 20.00 -5.69
N ILE A 52 -3.82 19.39 -5.87
CA ILE A 52 -2.52 19.98 -5.50
C ILE A 52 -2.29 21.30 -6.24
N ARG A 53 -2.50 21.32 -7.57
CA ARG A 53 -2.37 22.55 -8.38
C ARG A 53 -3.30 23.66 -7.91
N ARG A 54 -4.52 23.32 -7.46
CA ARG A 54 -5.46 24.29 -6.92
C ARG A 54 -5.01 24.80 -5.55
N MET A 55 -4.52 23.92 -4.70
CA MET A 55 -4.07 24.24 -3.34
C MET A 55 -2.84 25.14 -3.32
N LEU A 56 -1.89 24.91 -4.22
CA LEU A 56 -0.63 25.66 -4.33
C LEU A 56 -0.69 26.85 -5.28
N ARG A 57 -1.88 27.20 -5.81
CA ARG A 57 -2.03 28.28 -6.80
C ARG A 57 -1.54 29.62 -6.27
N ASP A 58 -1.83 29.91 -5.00
CA ASP A 58 -1.63 31.22 -4.39
C ASP A 58 -0.39 31.27 -3.49
N THR A 59 0.41 30.20 -3.42
CA THR A 59 1.64 30.14 -2.62
C THR A 59 2.85 30.74 -3.35
N GLY A 60 2.77 30.84 -4.69
CA GLY A 60 3.90 31.29 -5.52
C GLY A 60 4.93 30.20 -5.81
N ASP A 61 4.66 28.96 -5.42
CA ASP A 61 5.55 27.83 -5.67
C ASP A 61 5.55 27.39 -7.15
N THR A 62 6.67 26.82 -7.58
CA THR A 62 6.77 26.18 -8.91
C THR A 62 6.38 24.71 -8.81
N ILE A 63 5.48 24.26 -9.69
CA ILE A 63 4.98 22.89 -9.70
C ILE A 63 5.46 22.15 -10.95
N GLU A 64 6.32 21.15 -10.77
CA GLU A 64 6.71 20.20 -11.80
C GLU A 64 5.96 18.88 -11.58
N VAL A 65 5.30 18.36 -12.63
CA VAL A 65 4.62 17.06 -12.57
C VAL A 65 5.43 16.06 -13.40
N ARG A 66 5.86 14.97 -12.75
CA ARG A 66 6.54 13.84 -13.40
C ARG A 66 5.62 12.63 -13.34
N GLU A 67 5.24 12.13 -14.49
CA GLU A 67 4.37 10.97 -14.64
C GLU A 67 5.21 9.69 -14.79
N TYR A 68 4.74 8.61 -14.18
CA TYR A 68 5.38 7.30 -14.20
C TYR A 68 4.34 6.24 -14.57
N GLU A 69 4.75 5.29 -15.40
CA GLU A 69 3.95 4.12 -15.75
C GLU A 69 4.29 2.91 -14.86
N ARG A 70 3.44 1.89 -14.86
CA ARG A 70 3.73 0.64 -14.14
C ARG A 70 5.02 0.03 -14.66
N LEU A 71 5.90 -0.39 -13.74
CA LEU A 71 7.15 -1.08 -14.08
C LEU A 71 6.92 -2.39 -14.84
N THR A 72 5.76 -3.03 -14.63
CA THR A 72 5.36 -4.29 -15.25
C THR A 72 3.91 -4.23 -15.72
N SER A 73 3.59 -5.03 -16.74
CA SER A 73 2.22 -5.17 -17.25
C SER A 73 1.27 -5.75 -16.20
N LEU A 74 0.02 -5.32 -16.24
CA LEU A 74 -1.09 -5.93 -15.50
C LEU A 74 -2.09 -6.49 -16.50
N ALA A 75 -2.56 -7.72 -16.27
CA ALA A 75 -3.68 -8.29 -17.00
C ALA A 75 -4.74 -8.77 -16.01
N ILE A 76 -6.00 -8.71 -16.43
CA ILE A 76 -7.12 -9.25 -15.67
C ILE A 76 -7.40 -10.65 -16.20
N GLU A 77 -7.27 -11.65 -15.34
CA GLU A 77 -7.61 -13.04 -15.66
C GLU A 77 -9.10 -13.33 -15.43
N PRO A 78 -9.66 -14.39 -16.04
CA PRO A 78 -10.97 -14.90 -15.70
C PRO A 78 -11.08 -15.27 -14.22
N ILE A 79 -12.31 -15.25 -13.70
CA ILE A 79 -12.56 -15.60 -12.29
C ILE A 79 -12.05 -17.01 -11.99
N LEU A 80 -11.30 -17.13 -10.89
CA LEU A 80 -10.87 -18.42 -10.36
C LEU A 80 -12.10 -19.20 -9.84
N PRO A 81 -12.42 -20.37 -10.42
CA PRO A 81 -13.68 -21.05 -10.10
C PRO A 81 -13.68 -21.71 -8.71
N HIS A 82 -12.53 -22.19 -8.25
CA HIS A 82 -12.37 -22.90 -6.99
C HIS A 82 -11.02 -22.62 -6.34
N LEU A 83 -10.99 -22.58 -5.00
CA LEU A 83 -9.76 -22.38 -4.22
C LEU A 83 -8.73 -23.51 -4.40
N SER A 84 -9.16 -24.69 -4.87
CA SER A 84 -8.27 -25.80 -5.20
C SER A 84 -7.36 -25.52 -6.40
N HIS A 85 -7.66 -24.48 -7.19
CA HIS A 85 -6.85 -24.06 -8.32
C HIS A 85 -5.81 -23.00 -7.95
N LEU A 86 -5.71 -22.62 -6.67
CA LEU A 86 -4.66 -21.73 -6.21
C LEU A 86 -3.28 -22.34 -6.49
N GLN A 87 -2.34 -21.46 -6.82
CA GLN A 87 -0.96 -21.79 -7.12
C GLN A 87 -0.02 -21.06 -6.16
N ARG A 88 1.23 -21.55 -6.11
CA ARG A 88 2.27 -20.87 -5.35
C ARG A 88 2.46 -19.46 -5.90
N GLY A 89 2.41 -18.46 -5.02
CA GLY A 89 2.50 -17.04 -5.36
C GLY A 89 1.15 -16.32 -5.39
N ASP A 90 0.03 -17.05 -5.28
CA ASP A 90 -1.28 -16.40 -5.23
C ASP A 90 -1.51 -15.63 -3.92
N ALA A 91 -2.21 -14.51 -4.02
CA ALA A 91 -2.66 -13.72 -2.88
C ALA A 91 -4.19 -13.60 -2.87
N VAL A 92 -4.83 -14.14 -1.84
CA VAL A 92 -6.28 -14.10 -1.64
C VAL A 92 -6.64 -12.96 -0.70
N ILE A 93 -7.32 -11.94 -1.23
CA ILE A 93 -7.69 -10.74 -0.47
C ILE A 93 -9.11 -10.86 0.10
N ALA A 94 -9.27 -10.57 1.40
CA ALA A 94 -10.54 -10.57 2.10
C ALA A 94 -10.67 -9.40 3.09
N PHE A 95 -11.87 -8.85 3.20
CA PHE A 95 -12.13 -7.61 3.96
C PHE A 95 -12.55 -7.83 5.42
N SER A 96 -12.41 -9.05 5.95
CA SER A 96 -12.63 -9.29 7.38
C SER A 96 -11.65 -10.30 7.94
N ARG A 97 -11.21 -10.06 9.18
CA ARG A 97 -10.31 -10.97 9.90
C ARG A 97 -10.90 -12.37 9.99
N ARG A 98 -12.20 -12.49 10.25
CA ARG A 98 -12.91 -13.77 10.27
C ARG A 98 -12.78 -14.48 8.93
N ARG A 99 -13.06 -13.79 7.81
CA ARG A 99 -13.00 -14.38 6.48
C ARG A 99 -11.58 -14.81 6.10
N ILE A 100 -10.55 -14.07 6.53
CA ILE A 100 -9.14 -14.43 6.32
C ILE A 100 -8.83 -15.79 6.96
N PHE A 101 -9.20 -16.01 8.22
CA PHE A 101 -8.94 -17.29 8.88
C PHE A 101 -9.81 -18.43 8.32
N GLU A 102 -11.04 -18.14 7.91
CA GLU A 102 -11.87 -19.12 7.19
C GLU A 102 -11.25 -19.54 5.86
N LEU A 103 -10.78 -18.58 5.05
CA LEU A 103 -10.12 -18.86 3.77
C LEU A 103 -8.81 -19.63 3.97
N LYS A 104 -7.97 -19.22 4.93
CA LYS A 104 -6.77 -19.97 5.31
C LYS A 104 -7.12 -21.45 5.57
N SER A 105 -8.09 -21.69 6.44
CA SER A 105 -8.49 -23.07 6.77
C SER A 105 -9.08 -23.81 5.57
N GLN A 106 -9.86 -23.14 4.73
CA GLN A 106 -10.42 -23.75 3.51
C GLN A 106 -9.31 -24.16 2.54
N ILE A 107 -8.30 -23.31 2.34
CA ILE A 107 -7.18 -23.57 1.42
C ILE A 107 -6.32 -24.71 1.96
N GLU A 108 -5.89 -24.65 3.23
CA GLU A 108 -5.04 -25.68 3.85
C GLU A 108 -5.76 -27.05 3.99
N ASN A 109 -7.09 -27.07 4.05
CA ASN A 109 -7.86 -28.32 4.09
C ASN A 109 -8.15 -28.89 2.70
N ALA A 110 -8.36 -28.03 1.70
CA ALA A 110 -8.70 -28.44 0.34
C ALA A 110 -7.46 -28.71 -0.54
N THR A 111 -6.28 -28.24 -0.12
CA THR A 111 -5.03 -28.29 -0.88
C THR A 111 -3.86 -28.69 0.03
N ALA A 112 -2.70 -28.97 -0.57
CA ALA A 112 -1.46 -29.16 0.18
C ALA A 112 -0.71 -27.84 0.46
N LEU A 113 -1.27 -26.69 0.05
CA LEU A 113 -0.63 -25.38 0.12
C LEU A 113 -0.67 -24.83 1.54
N ARG A 114 0.40 -24.13 1.95
CA ARG A 114 0.42 -23.43 3.24
C ARG A 114 0.25 -21.93 3.06
N CYS A 115 -0.52 -21.34 3.96
CA CYS A 115 -0.92 -19.93 3.86
C CYS A 115 -0.20 -19.05 4.88
N ALA A 116 0.39 -17.94 4.40
CA ALA A 116 0.73 -16.80 5.26
C ALA A 116 -0.51 -15.92 5.48
N VAL A 117 -0.56 -15.21 6.60
CA VAL A 117 -1.68 -14.33 6.95
C VAL A 117 -1.22 -12.93 7.27
N VAL A 118 -1.81 -11.94 6.58
CA VAL A 118 -1.55 -10.52 6.83
C VAL A 118 -2.85 -9.71 6.92
N TYR A 119 -3.06 -8.98 8.01
CA TYR A 119 -4.20 -8.09 8.19
C TYR A 119 -3.78 -6.87 9.04
N GLY A 120 -4.51 -5.76 8.93
CA GLY A 120 -4.05 -4.46 9.42
C GLY A 120 -3.72 -4.36 10.92
N SER A 121 -4.36 -5.15 11.78
CA SER A 121 -4.10 -5.14 13.23
C SER A 121 -2.96 -6.07 13.69
N LEU A 122 -2.27 -6.76 12.78
CA LEU A 122 -1.06 -7.51 13.12
C LEU A 122 0.09 -6.55 13.48
N PRO A 123 0.90 -6.88 14.51
CA PRO A 123 2.12 -6.13 14.81
C PRO A 123 3.02 -6.00 13.57
N PRO A 124 3.68 -4.84 13.37
CA PRO A 124 4.55 -4.61 12.23
C PRO A 124 5.58 -5.73 12.00
N GLU A 125 6.20 -6.20 13.08
CA GLU A 125 7.22 -7.26 13.06
C GLU A 125 6.63 -8.59 12.55
N THR A 126 5.40 -8.90 12.95
CA THR A 126 4.71 -10.11 12.50
C THR A 126 4.31 -10.00 11.03
N ARG A 127 3.88 -8.82 10.58
CA ARG A 127 3.56 -8.57 9.16
C ARG A 127 4.79 -8.74 8.29
N SER A 128 5.92 -8.15 8.68
CA SER A 128 7.19 -8.30 7.97
C SER A 128 7.66 -9.75 7.92
N LEU A 129 7.53 -10.50 9.02
CA LEU A 129 7.89 -11.92 9.05
C LEU A 129 7.01 -12.78 8.13
N GLN A 130 5.69 -12.55 8.13
CA GLN A 130 4.75 -13.26 7.25
C GLN A 130 5.03 -12.96 5.77
N ALA A 131 5.32 -11.70 5.43
CA ALA A 131 5.73 -11.29 4.09
C ALA A 131 7.05 -11.95 3.68
N GLN A 132 8.05 -11.95 4.57
CA GLN A 132 9.34 -12.61 4.30
C GLN A 132 9.16 -14.11 4.02
N HIS A 133 8.35 -14.81 4.81
CA HIS A 133 8.06 -16.22 4.60
C HIS A 133 7.32 -16.49 3.29
N PHE A 134 6.48 -15.57 2.83
CA PHE A 134 5.78 -15.68 1.54
C PHE A 134 6.74 -15.44 0.36
N ASN A 135 7.65 -14.48 0.48
CA ASN A 135 8.59 -14.12 -0.60
C ASN A 135 9.74 -15.13 -0.74
N ASP A 136 10.07 -15.87 0.33
CA ASP A 136 11.14 -16.87 0.31
C ASP A 136 10.70 -18.13 -0.46
N THR A 137 11.32 -18.35 -1.63
CA THR A 137 11.07 -19.52 -2.48
C THR A 137 11.49 -20.85 -1.84
N GLY A 138 12.36 -20.82 -0.83
CA GLY A 138 12.76 -21.99 -0.03
C GLY A 138 11.85 -22.26 1.17
N HIS A 139 10.97 -21.33 1.52
CA HIS A 139 10.06 -21.49 2.64
C HIS A 139 8.81 -22.31 2.24
N PRO A 140 8.26 -23.14 3.15
CA PRO A 140 7.08 -23.98 2.86
C PRO A 140 5.76 -23.20 2.75
N ILE A 141 5.79 -21.86 2.73
CA ILE A 141 4.59 -21.05 2.52
C ILE A 141 4.42 -20.85 1.01
N ASP A 142 3.20 -21.03 0.53
CA ASP A 142 2.89 -21.02 -0.89
C ASP A 142 1.94 -19.89 -1.28
N VAL A 143 0.98 -19.55 -0.40
CA VAL A 143 -0.11 -18.60 -0.70
C VAL A 143 -0.20 -17.55 0.40
N LEU A 144 -0.59 -16.33 0.05
CA LEU A 144 -0.89 -15.27 1.01
C LEU A 144 -2.41 -15.11 1.16
N VAL A 145 -2.92 -15.08 2.38
CA VAL A 145 -4.32 -14.70 2.66
C VAL A 145 -4.30 -13.40 3.46
N ALA A 146 -4.80 -12.32 2.85
CA ALA A 146 -4.60 -10.99 3.41
C ALA A 146 -5.83 -10.08 3.38
N SER A 147 -5.77 -8.99 4.15
CA SER A 147 -6.66 -7.85 3.96
C SER A 147 -6.04 -6.83 2.99
N ASP A 148 -6.81 -5.80 2.66
CA ASP A 148 -6.38 -4.55 2.03
C ASP A 148 -5.10 -3.91 2.63
N ALA A 149 -4.69 -4.31 3.84
CA ALA A 149 -3.46 -3.85 4.49
C ALA A 149 -2.17 -4.23 3.74
N VAL A 150 -2.22 -5.14 2.75
CA VAL A 150 -1.06 -5.45 1.89
C VAL A 150 -0.89 -4.50 0.73
N GLY A 151 -1.89 -3.64 0.45
CA GLY A 151 -1.81 -2.69 -0.65
C GLY A 151 -0.69 -1.66 -0.47
N MET A 152 -0.19 -1.47 0.76
CA MET A 152 0.83 -0.48 1.09
C MET A 152 1.70 -0.94 2.28
N GLY A 153 2.97 -0.56 2.28
CA GLY A 153 3.86 -0.69 3.43
C GLY A 153 4.51 -2.06 3.65
N LEU A 154 4.34 -3.00 2.72
CA LEU A 154 5.04 -4.29 2.69
C LEU A 154 5.57 -4.55 1.28
N ASN A 155 6.80 -5.05 1.20
CA ASN A 155 7.35 -5.57 -0.05
C ASN A 155 6.97 -7.05 -0.14
N LEU A 156 6.12 -7.38 -1.11
CA LEU A 156 5.65 -8.73 -1.43
C LEU A 156 6.13 -9.11 -2.83
#